data_AF-A0A8T1R454-F1
#
_entry.id   AF-A0A8T1R454-F1
#
_cell.length_a   1.000
_cell.length_b   1.000
_cell.length_c   1.000
_cell.angle_alpha   90.00
_cell.angle_beta   90.00
_cell.angle_gamma   90.00
#
_symmetry.space_group_name_H-M   'P 1'
#
loop_
_entity.id
_entity.type
_entity.pdbx_description
1 polymer ?
#
loop_
_entity_poly.entity_id
_entity_poly.type
_entity_poly.pdbx_seq_one_letter_code
_entity_poly.pdbx_strand_id
1 'polypeptide(L)' 'MTTFWWTNVTIQISLWSIIDEVASKPNGLSVLSMTFKTCYPLNSVDVLKNYLVSMYI' A
#
# COMPACT_ATOMS: atom_id res chain seq x y z
N MET A 1 10.61 25.71 14.26
CA MET A 1 11.34 24.75 15.11
C MET A 1 10.89 23.34 14.70
N THR A 2 11.63 22.77 13.76
CA THR A 2 11.54 21.39 13.22
C THR A 2 11.80 20.39 14.36
N THR A 3 11.02 19.34 14.61
CA THR A 3 10.82 18.06 13.87
C THR A 3 9.67 17.30 14.60
N PHE A 4 8.78 16.49 14.00
CA PHE A 4 9.02 15.08 13.61
C PHE A 4 7.78 14.43 12.92
N TRP A 5 7.13 15.08 11.95
CA TRP A 5 6.11 14.39 11.10
C TRP A 5 6.73 13.66 9.88
N TRP A 6 8.05 13.63 9.80
CA TRP A 6 8.80 13.14 8.63
C TRP A 6 8.97 11.62 8.58
N THR A 7 8.86 10.92 9.71
CA THR A 7 9.07 9.47 9.76
C THR A 7 7.90 8.71 9.13
N ASN A 8 6.65 9.12 9.39
CA ASN A 8 5.46 8.46 8.80
C ASN A 8 5.29 8.76 7.31
N VAL A 9 5.56 10.00 6.87
CA VAL A 9 5.39 10.39 5.46
C VAL A 9 6.39 9.68 4.55
N THR A 10 7.64 9.52 5.00
CA THR A 10 8.70 8.91 4.18
C THR A 10 8.52 7.39 4.04
N ILE A 11 8.08 6.70 5.11
CA ILE A 11 7.78 5.26 5.07
C ILE A 11 6.58 4.98 4.15
N GLN A 12 5.57 5.85 4.14
CA GLN A 12 4.43 5.73 3.23
C GLN A 12 4.85 5.89 1.77
N ILE A 13 5.68 6.88 1.44
CA ILE A 13 6.15 7.10 0.07
C ILE A 13 6.88 5.87 -0.48
N SER A 14 7.74 5.23 0.30
CA SER A 14 8.46 4.03 -0.15
C SER A 14 7.54 2.82 -0.28
N LEU A 15 6.63 2.60 0.69
CA LEU A 15 5.68 1.50 0.64
C LEU A 15 4.69 1.63 -0.53
N TRP A 16 4.20 2.83 -0.77
CA TRP A 16 3.24 3.10 -1.84
C TRP A 16 3.88 2.90 -3.20
N SER A 17 5.13 3.32 -3.38
CA SER A 17 5.89 3.07 -4.61
C SER A 17 6.07 1.56 -4.89
N ILE A 18 6.33 0.74 -3.86
CA ILE A 18 6.48 -0.72 -4.03
C ILE A 18 5.14 -1.35 -4.40
N ILE A 19 4.05 -0.95 -3.73
CA ILE A 19 2.71 -1.43 -4.05
C ILE A 19 2.34 -1.07 -5.49
N ASP A 20 2.61 0.17 -5.92
CA ASP A 20 2.35 0.63 -7.29
C ASP A 20 3.20 -0.13 -8.32
N GLU A 21 4.48 -0.37 -8.02
CA GLU A 21 5.36 -1.15 -8.89
C GLU A 21 4.83 -2.59 -9.05
N VAL A 22 4.46 -3.26 -7.96
CA VAL A 22 3.93 -4.63 -8.01
C VAL A 22 2.61 -4.65 -8.77
N ALA A 23 1.72 -3.69 -8.53
CA ALA A 23 0.43 -3.61 -9.20
C ALA A 23 0.54 -3.33 -10.71
N SER A 24 1.60 -2.66 -11.16
CA SER A 24 1.84 -2.40 -12.58
C SER A 24 2.19 -3.66 -13.39
N LYS A 25 2.61 -4.74 -12.72
CA LYS A 25 2.97 -6.02 -13.36
C LYS A 25 1.69 -6.83 -13.69
N PRO A 26 1.73 -7.70 -14.72
CA PRO A 26 0.64 -8.65 -14.96
C PRO A 26 0.31 -9.44 -13.71
N ASN A 27 -0.97 -9.55 -13.37
CA ASN A 27 -1.47 -10.19 -12.13
C ASN A 27 -1.01 -9.52 -10.83
N GLY A 28 -0.48 -8.30 -10.86
CA GLY A 28 0.03 -7.58 -9.70
C GLY A 28 -0.97 -7.45 -8.54
N LEU A 29 -2.25 -7.19 -8.84
CA LEU A 29 -3.31 -7.16 -7.84
C LEU A 29 -3.54 -8.52 -7.17
N SER A 30 -3.39 -9.63 -7.90
CA SER A 30 -3.50 -10.97 -7.33
C SER A 30 -2.33 -11.26 -6.39
N VAL A 31 -1.11 -10.85 -6.77
CA VAL A 31 0.07 -10.97 -5.90
C VAL A 31 -0.15 -10.19 -4.62
N LEU A 32 -0.58 -8.92 -4.72
CA LEU A 32 -0.90 -8.10 -3.56
C LEU A 32 -2.01 -8.71 -2.69
N SER A 33 -3.06 -9.26 -3.29
CA SER A 33 -4.15 -9.92 -2.57
C SER A 33 -3.63 -11.10 -1.73
N MET A 34 -2.72 -11.91 -2.30
CA MET A 34 -2.10 -13.04 -1.59
C MET A 34 -1.13 -12.57 -0.49
N THR A 35 -0.30 -11.55 -0.76
CA THR A 35 0.66 -11.01 0.21
C THR A 35 -0.03 -10.42 1.43
N PHE A 36 -1.07 -9.62 1.21
CA PHE A 36 -1.86 -8.99 2.28
C PHE A 36 -2.99 -9.88 2.81
N LYS A 37 -3.14 -11.10 2.25
CA LYS A 37 -4.15 -12.09 2.64
C LYS A 37 -5.56 -11.51 2.70
N THR A 38 -5.93 -10.77 1.66
CA THR A 38 -7.27 -10.16 1.59
C THR A 38 -8.34 -11.25 1.49
N CYS A 39 -9.47 -11.06 2.16
CA CYS A 39 -10.59 -12.01 2.10
C CYS A 39 -11.23 -12.11 0.71
N TYR A 40 -11.10 -11.04 -0.08
CA TYR A 40 -11.58 -10.94 -1.46
C TYR A 40 -10.46 -10.44 -2.38
N PRO A 41 -10.49 -10.78 -3.68
CA PRO A 41 -9.56 -10.23 -4.65
C PRO A 41 -9.58 -8.70 -4.64
N LEU A 42 -8.40 -8.08 -4.70
CA LEU A 42 -8.28 -6.63 -4.80
C LEU A 42 -8.79 -6.16 -6.17
N ASN A 43 -9.84 -5.33 -6.15
CA ASN A 43 -10.38 -4.70 -7.35
C ASN A 43 -9.52 -3.53 -7.84
N SER A 44 -8.79 -2.87 -6.93
CA SER A 44 -7.84 -1.81 -7.26
C SER A 44 -6.78 -1.65 -6.17
N VAL A 45 -5.69 -0.98 -6.52
CA VAL A 45 -4.61 -0.63 -5.58
C VAL A 45 -5.09 0.36 -4.52
N ASP A 46 -5.96 1.29 -4.90
CA ASP A 46 -6.48 2.32 -3.99
C ASP A 46 -7.27 1.71 -2.84
N VAL A 47 -8.02 0.63 -3.08
CA VAL A 47 -8.71 -0.11 -2.00
C VAL A 47 -7.71 -0.63 -0.96
N LEU A 48 -6.60 -1.21 -1.43
CA LEU A 48 -5.54 -1.69 -0.53
C LEU A 48 -4.88 -0.53 0.24
N LYS A 49 -4.52 0.56 -0.46
CA LYS A 49 -3.90 1.74 0.16
C LYS A 49 -4.80 2.38 1.21
N ASN A 50 -6.08 2.58 0.89
CA ASN A 50 -7.06 3.15 1.81
C ASN A 50 -7.25 2.26 3.04
N TYR A 51 -7.28 0.93 2.87
CA TYR A 51 -7.33 -0.01 3.98
C TYR A 51 -6.09 0.10 4.89
N LEU A 52 -4.89 0.12 4.31
CA LEU A 52 -3.65 0.26 5.07
C LEU A 52 -3.57 1.61 5.80
N VAL A 53 -4.05 2.68 5.18
CA VAL A 53 -4.20 4.00 5.83
C VAL A 53 -5.10 3.87 7.05
N SER A 54 -6.30 3.30 6.89
CA SER A 54 -7.26 3.17 8.00
C SER A 54 -6.78 2.29 9.17
N MET A 55 -5.84 1.37 8.92
CA MET A 55 -5.34 0.43 9.93
C MET A 55 -4.12 0.94 10.69
N TYR A 56 -3.27 1.74 10.05
CA TYR A 56 -1.94 2.07 10.57
C TYR A 56 -1.67 3.57 10.75
N ILE A 57 -2.53 4.45 10.23
CA ILE A 57 -2.42 5.91 10.29
C ILE A 57 -3.58 6.46 11.11
#